data_AF-A0A3D0ZMC3-F1
#
_entry.id   AF-A0A3D0ZMC3-F1
#
_cell.length_a   1.000
_cell.length_b   1.000
_cell.length_c   1.000
_cell.angle_alpha   90.00
_cell.angle_beta   90.00
_cell.angle_gamma   90.00
#
_symmetry.space_group_name_H-M   'P 1'
#
loop_
_entity.id
_entity.type
_entity.pdbx_description
1 polymer ?
#
loop_
_entity_poly.entity_id
_entity_poly.type
_entity_poly.pdbx_seq_one_letter_code
_entity_poly.pdbx_strand_id
1 'polypeptide(L)'
;MTSTFRTLTVPLDGNASAGGLPQFLVRDDVLCWTRREAGLVGFGEIARFTTTGPERFLEADIWWRHLVLEAGITDSVSLPGTGPVAFGSFAFSKKSAHESRLIVPEIVVGVRDGRYWLT
;
A
#
# COMPACT_ATOMS: atom_id res chain seq x y z
N MET A 1 -8.64 -24.09 2.85
CA MET A 1 -8.28 -23.21 3.99
C MET A 1 -8.37 -21.79 3.51
N THR A 2 -9.42 -21.05 3.87
CA THR A 2 -9.55 -19.62 3.55
C THR A 2 -8.55 -18.88 4.43
N SER A 3 -7.41 -18.49 3.85
CA SER A 3 -6.42 -17.68 4.56
C SER A 3 -7.05 -16.32 4.89
N THR A 4 -7.11 -15.96 6.17
CA THR A 4 -7.55 -14.63 6.62
C THR A 4 -6.45 -13.62 6.27
N PHE A 5 -6.79 -12.53 5.59
CA PHE A 5 -5.88 -11.42 5.36
C PHE A 5 -5.47 -10.80 6.71
N ARG A 6 -4.16 -10.72 6.98
CA ARG A 6 -3.61 -10.20 8.24
C ARG A 6 -2.47 -9.26 7.94
N THR A 7 -2.30 -8.28 8.79
CA THR A 7 -1.26 -7.26 8.69
C THR A 7 -0.62 -7.07 10.06
N LEU A 8 0.69 -6.89 10.07
CA LEU A 8 1.47 -6.63 11.28
C LEU A 8 2.37 -5.43 11.01
N THR A 9 2.07 -4.29 11.64
CA THR A 9 2.94 -3.12 11.57
C THR A 9 3.79 -3.00 12.82
N VAL A 10 5.10 -2.94 12.61
CA VAL A 10 6.12 -2.80 13.64
C VAL A 10 7.05 -1.61 13.34
N PRO A 11 7.60 -0.96 14.38
CA PRO A 11 8.67 0.01 14.20
C PRO A 11 9.84 -0.64 13.46
N LEU A 12 10.37 0.07 12.46
CA LEU A 12 11.63 -0.32 11.84
C LEU A 12 12.73 0.44 12.57
N ASP A 13 13.08 -0.08 13.75
CA ASP A 13 14.12 0.47 14.59
C ASP A 13 15.48 0.16 13.99
N GLY A 14 16.16 1.18 13.48
CA GLY A 14 17.53 1.05 13.05
C GLY A 14 17.95 2.32 12.37
N ASN A 15 18.96 3.01 12.94
CA ASN A 15 19.72 4.12 12.35
C ASN A 15 19.28 4.41 10.91
N ALA A 16 18.20 5.17 10.76
CA ALA A 16 17.54 5.30 9.46
C ALA A 16 18.60 5.82 8.50
N SER A 17 18.97 4.97 7.54
CA SER A 17 20.21 5.12 6.80
C SER A 17 20.29 6.49 6.16
N ALA A 18 21.51 6.99 5.96
CA ALA A 18 21.75 8.26 5.27
C ALA A 18 21.03 8.38 3.91
N GLY A 19 20.55 7.28 3.32
CA GLY A 19 19.88 7.24 2.02
C GLY A 19 18.35 7.41 2.03
N GLY A 20 17.67 7.44 3.18
CA GLY A 20 16.21 7.63 3.26
C GLY A 20 15.40 6.55 2.53
N LEU A 21 14.13 6.81 2.23
CA LEU A 21 13.24 5.84 1.56
C LEU A 21 13.76 5.31 0.19
N PRO A 22 14.44 6.11 -0.66
CA PRO A 22 14.97 5.64 -1.95
C PRO A 22 15.93 4.45 -1.86
N GLN A 23 16.56 4.20 -0.72
CA GLN A 23 17.42 3.02 -0.52
C GLN A 23 16.69 1.69 -0.73
N PHE A 24 15.37 1.69 -0.60
CA PHE A 24 14.52 0.51 -0.74
C PHE A 24 14.07 0.27 -2.18
N LEU A 25 14.40 1.16 -3.12
CA LEU A 25 14.10 1.02 -4.55
C LEU A 25 15.11 0.08 -5.24
N VAL A 26 15.16 -1.16 -4.76
CA VAL A 26 16.17 -2.17 -5.13
C VAL A 26 15.76 -3.05 -6.31
N ARG A 27 14.51 -2.95 -6.79
CA ARG A 27 13.96 -3.71 -7.92
C ARG A 27 13.04 -2.82 -8.75
N ASP A 28 12.86 -3.17 -10.02
CA ASP A 28 12.00 -2.43 -10.95
C ASP A 28 10.49 -2.67 -10.74
N ASP A 29 10.13 -3.68 -9.94
CA ASP A 29 8.74 -4.06 -9.64
C ASP A 29 8.21 -3.51 -8.32
N VAL A 30 9.00 -2.70 -7.60
CA VAL A 30 8.53 -2.07 -6.35
C VAL A 30 7.50 -0.97 -6.64
N LEU A 31 6.52 -0.86 -5.75
CA LEU A 31 5.55 0.22 -5.77
C LEU A 31 6.08 1.36 -4.88
N CYS A 32 6.09 2.60 -5.37
CA CYS A 32 6.64 3.72 -4.63
C CYS A 32 5.71 4.94 -4.66
N TRP A 33 5.50 5.54 -3.49
CA TRP A 33 4.85 6.83 -3.34
C TRP A 33 5.65 7.68 -2.37
N THR A 34 6.03 8.89 -2.79
CA THR A 34 6.76 9.84 -1.96
C THR A 34 6.12 11.21 -2.03
N ARG A 35 6.05 11.91 -0.90
CA ARG A 35 5.64 13.32 -0.84
C ARG A 35 6.37 14.00 0.31
N ARG A 36 7.31 14.90 -0.03
CA ARG A 36 8.23 15.51 0.95
C ARG A 36 9.01 14.40 1.68
N GLU A 37 9.18 14.52 2.99
CA GLU A 37 9.89 13.55 3.84
C GLU A 37 9.04 12.33 4.26
N ALA A 38 7.93 12.07 3.56
CA ALA A 38 7.05 10.94 3.83
C ALA A 38 6.88 10.08 2.58
N GLY A 39 6.72 8.77 2.77
CA GLY A 39 6.48 7.87 1.66
C GLY A 39 6.34 6.41 2.05
N LEU A 40 6.03 5.59 1.06
CA LEU A 40 5.84 4.14 1.16
C LEU A 40 6.56 3.47 0.00
N VAL A 41 7.24 2.36 0.27
CA VAL A 41 7.74 1.41 -0.73
C VAL A 41 7.10 0.05 -0.48
N GLY A 42 6.34 -0.44 -1.44
CA GLY A 42 5.66 -1.73 -1.41
C GLY A 42 6.40 -2.79 -2.23
N PHE A 43 6.49 -3.99 -1.67
CA PHE A 43 7.08 -5.17 -2.31
C PHE A 43 6.05 -6.29 -2.42
N GLY A 44 6.10 -7.01 -3.53
CA GLY A 44 5.18 -8.13 -3.79
C GLY A 44 3.73 -7.67 -3.97
N GLU A 45 2.83 -8.64 -4.04
CA GLU A 45 1.39 -8.42 -4.18
C GLU A 45 0.64 -9.56 -3.50
N ILE A 46 -0.14 -9.23 -2.46
CA ILE A 46 -0.98 -10.20 -1.76
C ILE A 46 -2.45 -10.11 -2.19
N ALA A 47 -2.88 -8.97 -2.71
CA ALA A 47 -4.22 -8.79 -3.27
C ALA A 47 -4.25 -7.75 -4.39
N ARG A 48 -5.13 -7.96 -5.36
CA ARG A 48 -5.35 -7.06 -6.50
C ARG A 48 -6.83 -6.84 -6.73
N PHE A 49 -7.17 -5.61 -7.06
CA PHE A 49 -8.45 -5.25 -7.66
C PHE A 49 -8.24 -4.66 -9.04
N THR A 50 -9.11 -4.97 -9.99
CA THR A 50 -9.04 -4.46 -11.37
C THR A 50 -10.45 -4.23 -11.89
N THR A 51 -10.67 -3.07 -12.51
CA THR A 51 -11.98 -2.65 -13.03
C THR A 51 -11.80 -1.66 -14.20
N THR A 52 -12.88 -1.41 -14.95
CA THR A 52 -12.96 -0.39 -15.99
C THR A 52 -14.29 0.37 -15.88
N GLY A 53 -14.44 1.46 -16.64
CA GLY A 53 -15.73 2.14 -16.77
C GLY A 53 -16.05 3.20 -15.69
N PRO A 54 -17.30 3.69 -15.67
CA PRO A 54 -17.68 4.84 -14.84
C PRO A 54 -17.67 4.53 -13.34
N GLU A 55 -18.00 3.31 -12.94
CA GLU A 55 -18.13 2.91 -11.54
C GLU A 55 -16.79 2.49 -10.90
N ARG A 56 -15.68 2.54 -11.64
CA ARG A 56 -14.36 2.04 -11.20
C ARG A 56 -13.88 2.53 -9.83
N PHE A 57 -14.24 3.76 -9.44
CA PHE A 57 -13.89 4.29 -8.13
C PHE A 57 -14.78 3.73 -7.02
N LEU A 58 -16.08 3.61 -7.28
CA LEU A 58 -17.04 3.03 -6.34
C LEU A 58 -16.73 1.55 -6.09
N GLU A 59 -16.48 0.78 -7.15
CA GLU A 59 -16.14 -0.63 -7.03
C GLU A 59 -14.81 -0.84 -6.28
N ALA A 60 -13.80 0.01 -6.55
CA ALA A 60 -12.52 -0.04 -5.84
C ALA A 60 -12.67 0.30 -4.35
N ASP A 61 -13.50 1.29 -4.01
CA ASP A 61 -13.80 1.67 -2.63
C ASP A 61 -14.54 0.56 -1.87
N ILE A 62 -15.54 -0.07 -2.49
CA ILE A 62 -16.26 -1.23 -1.92
C ILE A 62 -15.29 -2.39 -1.66
N TRP A 63 -14.51 -2.76 -2.68
CA TRP A 63 -13.53 -3.84 -2.56
C TRP A 63 -12.52 -3.58 -1.43
N TRP A 64 -11.97 -2.36 -1.39
CA TRP A 64 -11.00 -1.97 -0.37
C TRP A 64 -11.59 -2.04 1.04
N ARG A 65 -12.79 -1.50 1.23
CA ARG A 65 -13.47 -1.54 2.53
C ARG A 65 -13.73 -2.96 2.98
N HIS A 66 -14.20 -3.84 2.10
CA HIS A 66 -14.41 -5.25 2.45
C HIS A 66 -13.10 -5.93 2.88
N LEU A 67 -12.03 -5.75 2.10
CA LEU A 67 -10.73 -6.34 2.42
C LEU A 67 -10.21 -5.88 3.80
N VAL A 68 -10.31 -4.58 4.09
CA VAL A 68 -9.86 -4.01 5.38
C VAL A 68 -10.77 -4.43 6.54
N LEU A 69 -12.09 -4.50 6.33
CA LEU A 69 -13.05 -4.92 7.36
C LEU A 69 -12.84 -6.37 7.80
N GLU A 70 -12.42 -7.24 6.88
CA GLU A 70 -12.13 -8.66 7.17
C GLU A 70 -10.69 -8.89 7.66
N ALA A 71 -9.85 -7.85 7.67
CA ALA A 71 -8.44 -7.96 8.00
C ALA A 71 -8.21 -8.12 9.51
N GLY A 72 -7.34 -9.05 9.90
CA GLY A 72 -6.74 -9.06 11.23
C GLY A 72 -5.60 -8.04 11.31
N ILE A 73 -5.83 -6.88 11.93
CA ILE A 73 -4.87 -5.77 11.99
C ILE A 73 -4.17 -5.71 13.35
N THR A 74 -2.85 -5.81 13.35
CA THR A 74 -1.99 -5.49 14.50
C THR A 74 -1.04 -4.36 14.11
N ASP A 75 -1.17 -3.19 14.72
CA ASP A 75 -0.36 -2.03 14.39
C ASP A 75 0.10 -1.30 15.66
N SER A 76 1.37 -1.49 16.00
CA SER A 76 1.99 -0.88 17.17
C SER A 76 2.53 0.53 16.92
N VAL A 77 2.58 0.97 15.65
CA VAL A 77 3.13 2.26 15.23
C VAL A 77 2.05 3.34 15.22
N SER A 78 0.84 3.00 14.75
CA SER A 78 -0.35 3.86 14.80
C SER A 78 -0.16 5.24 14.16
N LEU A 79 0.37 5.29 12.93
CA LEU A 79 0.63 6.52 12.18
C LEU A 79 -0.13 6.52 10.84
N PRO A 80 -0.42 7.67 10.24
CA PRO A 80 -0.97 7.70 8.89
C PRO A 80 -0.07 6.95 7.89
N GLY A 81 -0.61 5.88 7.28
CA GLY A 81 0.11 5.02 6.35
C GLY A 81 0.57 3.66 6.93
N THR A 82 0.27 3.37 8.20
CA THR A 82 0.45 2.05 8.82
C THR A 82 -0.77 1.15 8.59
N GLY A 83 -0.64 -0.15 8.85
CA GLY A 83 -1.66 -1.14 8.51
C GLY A 83 -1.77 -1.40 7.00
N PRO A 84 -2.90 -1.99 6.54
CA PRO A 84 -3.06 -2.33 5.13
C PRO A 84 -3.04 -1.07 4.27
N VAL A 85 -2.28 -1.10 3.18
CA VAL A 85 -2.26 -0.03 2.18
C VAL A 85 -2.44 -0.61 0.78
N ALA A 86 -3.02 0.17 -0.12
CA ALA A 86 -3.11 -0.16 -1.53
C ALA A 86 -2.52 0.97 -2.38
N PHE A 87 -1.74 0.60 -3.40
CA PHE A 87 -1.30 1.50 -4.45
C PHE A 87 -2.32 1.49 -5.59
N GLY A 88 -2.81 2.66 -5.96
CA GLY A 88 -3.84 2.81 -6.98
C GLY A 88 -3.32 3.45 -8.26
N SER A 89 -3.71 2.90 -9.40
CA SER A 89 -3.58 3.53 -10.71
C SER A 89 -4.93 3.51 -11.38
N PHE A 90 -5.46 4.68 -11.73
CA PHE A 90 -6.79 4.81 -12.32
C PHE A 90 -6.74 5.47 -13.69
N ALA A 91 -7.50 4.92 -14.63
CA ALA A 91 -7.69 5.54 -15.93
C ALA A 91 -8.34 6.93 -15.77
N PHE A 92 -7.83 7.90 -16.53
CA PHE A 92 -8.28 9.30 -16.45
C PHE A 92 -9.77 9.46 -16.80
N SER A 93 -10.17 9.00 -17.99
CA SER A 93 -11.55 9.13 -18.46
C SER A 93 -12.44 8.00 -17.96
N LYS A 94 -13.69 8.32 -17.58
CA LYS A 94 -14.74 7.34 -17.27
C LYS A 94 -15.15 6.44 -18.45
N LYS A 95 -14.78 6.83 -19.67
CA LYS A 95 -15.00 6.07 -20.91
C LYS A 95 -13.74 5.36 -21.39
N SER A 96 -12.64 5.43 -20.63
CA SER A 96 -11.39 4.77 -20.99
C SER A 96 -11.58 3.26 -21.04
N ALA A 97 -10.99 2.62 -22.05
CA ALA A 97 -10.88 1.16 -22.12
C ALA A 97 -9.71 0.61 -21.28
N HIS A 98 -8.80 1.47 -20.81
CA HIS A 98 -7.72 1.07 -19.92
C HIS A 98 -8.23 0.73 -18.53
N GLU A 99 -7.66 -0.32 -17.94
CA GLU A 99 -7.95 -0.79 -16.59
C GLU A 99 -7.47 0.19 -15.51
N SER A 100 -8.29 0.33 -14.48
CA SER A 100 -7.93 0.89 -13.18
C SER A 100 -7.68 -0.25 -12.20
N ARG A 101 -6.70 -0.08 -11.30
CA ARG A 101 -6.28 -1.14 -10.38
C ARG A 101 -5.90 -0.60 -9.01
N LEU A 102 -6.09 -1.45 -8.00
CA LEU A 102 -5.47 -1.33 -6.69
C LEU A 102 -4.58 -2.56 -6.47
N ILE A 103 -3.39 -2.37 -5.92
CA ILE A 103 -2.45 -3.43 -5.53
C ILE A 103 -2.14 -3.29 -4.05
N VAL A 104 -2.34 -4.37 -3.30
CA VAL A 104 -1.94 -4.49 -1.90
C VAL A 104 -0.62 -5.25 -1.87
N PRO A 105 0.49 -4.61 -1.50
CA PRO A 105 1.78 -5.28 -1.39
C PRO A 105 1.82 -6.28 -0.22
N GLU A 106 2.75 -7.23 -0.30
CA GLU A 106 3.03 -8.17 0.79
C GLU A 106 3.80 -7.51 1.94
N ILE A 107 4.69 -6.57 1.60
CA ILE A 107 5.56 -5.86 2.55
C ILE A 107 5.56 -4.37 2.20
N VAL A 108 5.51 -3.51 3.21
CA VAL A 108 5.61 -2.05 3.05
C VAL A 108 6.63 -1.48 4.00
N VAL A 109 7.61 -0.78 3.45
CA VAL A 109 8.47 0.12 4.23
C VAL A 109 7.89 1.52 4.14
N GLY A 110 7.56 2.10 5.29
CA GLY A 110 7.04 3.46 5.37
C GLY A 110 7.96 4.40 6.13
N VAL A 111 7.90 5.68 5.77
CA VAL A 111 8.52 6.76 6.52
C VAL A 111 7.55 7.93 6.65
N ARG A 112 7.51 8.53 7.84
CA ARG A 112 6.82 9.78 8.10
C ARG A 112 7.43 10.48 9.30
N ASP A 113 7.71 11.77 9.15
CA ASP A 113 8.24 12.62 10.23
C ASP A 113 9.47 11.99 10.92
N GLY A 114 10.34 11.36 10.11
CA GLY A 114 11.56 10.67 10.58
C GLY A 114 11.34 9.30 11.22
N ARG A 115 10.08 8.82 11.35
CA ARG A 115 9.75 7.50 11.91
C ARG A 115 9.58 6.49 10.77
N TYR A 116 10.23 5.35 10.90
CA TYR A 116 10.17 4.26 9.93
C TYR A 116 9.39 3.07 10.49
N TRP A 117 8.70 2.35 9.63
CA TRP A 117 8.00 1.12 9.98
C TRP A 117 8.07 0.10 8.86
N LEU A 118 7.82 -1.14 9.24
CA LEU A 118 7.53 -2.24 8.33
C LEU A 118 6.10 -2.68 8.59
N THR A 119 5.30 -2.77 7.53
CA THR A 119 4.02 -3.48 7.52
C THR A 119 4.13 -4.75 6.68
#